data_AF-A0AAD4MKF2-F1
#
_entry.id   AF-A0AAD4MKF2-F1
#
_cell.length_a   1.000
_cell.length_b   1.000
_cell.length_c   1.000
_cell.angle_alpha   90.00
_cell.angle_beta   90.00
_cell.angle_gamma   90.00
#
_symmetry.space_group_name_H-M   'P 1'
#
loop_
_entity.id
_entity.type
_entity.pdbx_description
1 polymer ?
#
loop_
_entity_poly.entity_id
_entity_poly.type
_entity_poly.pdbx_seq_one_letter_code
_entity_poly.pdbx_strand_id
1 'polypeptide(L)'
;MTASNEDVYSEDDGLCVTEDGFDDYCVGFGLLYNRFHNAGSSIHLIAPALIINCVAIPGMVLNAFVIYTTYKSSKLRSTANYLLAFTCFLEILHLSNNLVWLSVAISGLNLIRYSTLVMWEIVAMFGVNCSIAALTVTSVDRFLSVFLPVIPTCGNINDLTAIGDANPYYFYNVLYSNVINFACYGAICVRIATSKTLSGMHSRVCKSLAVIMIVVFGGYLIDTFNGMVIMEHWVDPDTDDLIIWYWINWSLLPIDIAAASCGPILYFTSTDYRRAFKQQFNRIFNKEVASEARHATHQSSVLFTSRQVSIK
;
A
#
# COMPACT_ATOMS: atom_id res chain seq x y z
N MET A 1 21.54 13.23 30.28
CA MET A 1 20.49 12.52 31.04
C MET A 1 20.21 11.22 30.31
N THR A 2 21.03 10.22 30.58
CA THR A 2 20.86 8.83 30.13
C THR A 2 20.08 8.11 31.22
N ALA A 3 18.78 7.95 31.03
CA ALA A 3 18.01 7.05 31.88
C ALA A 3 18.46 5.62 31.55
N SER A 4 19.00 4.92 32.54
CA SER A 4 19.34 3.50 32.46
C SER A 4 18.03 2.70 32.34
N ASN A 5 17.74 2.19 31.15
CA ASN A 5 16.61 1.30 30.86
C ASN A 5 16.90 -0.14 31.36
N GLU A 6 17.32 -0.30 32.61
CA GLU A 6 17.68 -1.63 33.16
C GLU A 6 16.49 -2.44 33.71
N ASP A 7 15.28 -1.87 33.85
CA ASP A 7 14.23 -2.48 34.69
C ASP A 7 12.90 -2.89 33.99
N VAL A 8 12.88 -3.38 32.74
CA VAL A 8 11.58 -3.73 32.06
C VAL A 8 11.48 -5.15 31.49
N TYR A 9 12.45 -6.04 31.75
CA TYR A 9 12.28 -7.46 31.44
C TYR A 9 12.69 -8.29 32.64
N SER A 10 11.71 -8.64 33.47
CA SER A 10 11.89 -9.66 34.52
C SER A 10 12.18 -11.00 33.86
N GLU A 11 13.18 -11.72 34.36
CA GLU A 11 13.56 -13.09 33.95
C GLU A 11 12.41 -14.11 33.99
N ASP A 12 11.25 -13.76 34.56
CA ASP A 12 10.03 -14.57 34.60
C ASP A 12 9.10 -14.40 33.37
N ASP A 13 9.46 -13.59 32.37
CA ASP A 13 8.69 -13.47 31.11
C ASP A 13 8.94 -14.67 30.18
N GLY A 14 8.72 -15.89 30.70
CA GLY A 14 8.37 -17.11 29.95
C GLY A 14 8.96 -17.25 28.55
N LEU A 15 10.27 -17.02 28.39
CA LEU A 15 10.95 -17.28 27.14
C LEU A 15 10.95 -18.80 27.00
N CYS A 16 10.03 -19.30 26.17
CA CYS A 16 9.72 -20.69 25.90
C CYS A 16 10.91 -21.64 26.13
N VAL A 17 11.06 -22.14 27.36
CA VAL A 17 11.79 -23.37 27.62
C VAL A 17 10.79 -24.45 27.22
N THR A 18 10.77 -24.79 25.93
CA THR A 18 10.08 -25.98 25.48
C THR A 18 10.91 -27.18 25.91
N GLU A 19 10.58 -27.72 27.08
CA GLU A 19 10.73 -29.17 27.28
C GLU A 19 9.98 -29.85 26.12
N ASP A 20 10.71 -30.64 25.33
CA ASP A 20 10.22 -31.55 24.29
C ASP A 20 9.92 -30.97 22.89
N GLY A 21 10.98 -30.72 22.10
CA GLY A 21 10.98 -31.09 20.68
C GLY A 21 10.59 -30.03 19.64
N PHE A 22 10.53 -28.76 20.01
CA PHE A 22 10.25 -27.63 19.08
C PHE A 22 11.50 -26.82 18.71
N ASP A 23 12.70 -27.39 18.89
CA ASP A 23 13.96 -26.63 18.86
C ASP A 23 14.44 -26.26 17.44
N ASP A 24 14.16 -27.06 16.40
CA ASP A 24 14.80 -26.88 15.10
C ASP A 24 14.30 -25.67 14.28
N TYR A 25 13.07 -25.19 14.50
CA TYR A 25 12.54 -24.04 13.75
C TYR A 25 12.80 -22.67 14.41
N CYS A 26 13.25 -22.66 15.67
CA CYS A 26 13.56 -21.44 16.40
C CYS A 26 15.01 -20.97 16.22
N VAL A 27 15.89 -21.81 15.66
CA VAL A 27 17.35 -21.56 15.61
C VAL A 27 17.69 -20.30 14.80
N GLY A 28 17.04 -20.07 13.66
CA GLY A 28 17.36 -18.93 12.79
C GLY A 28 16.89 -17.56 13.33
N PHE A 29 15.75 -17.52 14.01
CA PHE A 29 15.29 -16.28 14.65
C PHE A 29 16.07 -15.95 15.93
N GLY A 30 16.61 -16.97 16.61
CA GLY A 30 17.43 -16.79 17.81
C GLY A 30 18.71 -15.98 17.54
N LEU A 31 19.35 -16.17 16.39
CA LEU A 31 20.58 -15.43 16.04
C LEU A 31 20.32 -13.97 15.69
N LEU A 32 19.24 -13.65 14.97
CA LEU A 32 18.82 -12.27 14.74
C LEU A 32 18.46 -11.57 16.05
N TYR A 33 17.76 -12.27 16.94
CA TYR A 33 17.44 -11.75 18.28
C TYR A 33 18.72 -11.41 19.03
N ASN A 34 19.64 -12.37 19.16
CA ASN A 34 20.91 -12.17 19.87
C ASN A 34 21.75 -11.03 19.28
N ARG A 35 21.70 -10.84 17.96
CA ARG A 35 22.46 -9.79 17.26
C ARG A 35 21.90 -8.38 17.47
N PHE A 36 20.57 -8.25 17.57
CA PHE A 36 19.92 -6.93 17.59
C PHE A 36 19.30 -6.55 18.93
N HIS A 37 19.11 -7.51 19.84
CA HIS A 37 18.66 -7.26 21.20
C HIS A 37 19.66 -6.35 21.92
N ASN A 38 19.19 -5.20 22.40
CA ASN A 38 19.99 -4.16 23.07
C ASN A 38 21.18 -3.60 22.28
N ALA A 39 21.28 -3.86 20.97
CA ALA A 39 22.36 -3.35 20.12
C ALA A 39 22.24 -1.83 19.84
N GLY A 40 21.13 -1.19 20.24
CA GLY A 40 20.81 0.18 19.89
C GLY A 40 20.52 0.33 18.38
N SER A 41 20.55 1.56 17.87
CA SER A 41 20.27 1.83 16.45
C SER A 41 21.25 1.09 15.53
N SER A 42 20.74 0.13 14.75
CA SER A 42 21.56 -0.63 13.80
C SER A 42 21.34 -0.16 12.37
N ILE A 43 22.44 0.23 11.70
CA ILE A 43 22.39 0.62 10.27
C ILE A 43 21.86 -0.52 9.39
N HIS A 44 22.06 -1.77 9.81
CA HIS A 44 21.60 -2.95 9.10
C HIS A 44 20.08 -3.04 8.98
N LEU A 45 19.36 -2.53 9.99
CA LEU A 45 17.89 -2.47 10.02
C LEU A 45 17.37 -1.13 9.46
N ILE A 46 18.07 -0.04 9.77
CA ILE A 46 17.66 1.31 9.34
C ILE A 46 17.75 1.49 7.82
N ALA A 47 18.83 1.03 7.19
CA ALA A 47 19.03 1.19 5.75
C ALA A 47 17.91 0.58 4.89
N PRO A 48 17.53 -0.72 5.03
CA PRO A 48 16.44 -1.29 4.25
C PRO A 48 15.09 -0.65 4.58
N ALA A 49 14.81 -0.36 5.86
CA ALA A 49 13.59 0.33 6.26
C ALA A 49 13.45 1.71 5.61
N LEU A 50 14.54 2.48 5.53
CA LEU A 50 14.57 3.76 4.83
C LEU A 50 14.31 3.60 3.33
N ILE A 51 14.94 2.63 2.68
CA ILE A 51 14.79 2.41 1.23
C ILE A 51 13.34 2.04 0.89
N ILE A 52 12.72 1.15 1.66
CA ILE A 52 11.32 0.76 1.47
C ILE A 52 10.39 1.96 1.74
N ASN A 53 10.67 2.79 2.74
CA ASN A 53 9.87 3.98 3.01
C ASN A 53 10.00 5.09 1.95
N CYS A 54 11.12 5.15 1.23
CA CYS A 54 11.25 6.01 0.04
C CYS A 54 10.26 5.64 -1.07
N VAL A 55 9.75 4.39 -1.08
CA VAL A 55 8.67 3.95 -1.98
C VAL A 55 7.30 4.12 -1.31
N ALA A 56 7.16 3.67 -0.07
CA ALA A 56 5.89 3.64 0.64
C ALA A 56 5.31 5.05 0.84
N ILE A 57 6.10 6.03 1.30
CA ILE A 57 5.60 7.37 1.64
C ILE A 57 5.03 8.08 0.39
N PRO A 58 5.76 8.21 -0.75
CA PRO A 58 5.17 8.76 -1.96
C PRO A 58 3.95 7.99 -2.44
N GLY A 59 3.98 6.66 -2.34
CA GLY A 59 2.85 5.78 -2.68
C GLY A 59 1.59 6.13 -1.89
N MET A 60 1.71 6.22 -0.57
CA MET A 60 0.61 6.58 0.32
C MET A 60 0.04 7.96 0.00
N VAL A 61 0.91 8.97 -0.23
CA VAL A 61 0.48 10.33 -0.58
C VAL A 61 -0.29 10.35 -1.90
N LEU A 62 0.23 9.69 -2.94
CA LEU A 62 -0.40 9.68 -4.26
C LEU A 62 -1.70 8.87 -4.28
N ASN A 63 -1.75 7.76 -3.55
CA ASN A 63 -2.98 7.00 -3.32
C ASN A 63 -4.03 7.85 -2.58
N ALA A 64 -3.62 8.62 -1.56
CA ALA A 64 -4.51 9.52 -0.84
C ALA A 64 -5.09 10.61 -1.76
N PHE A 65 -4.29 11.13 -2.70
CA PHE A 65 -4.79 12.08 -3.68
C PHE A 65 -5.80 11.47 -4.65
N VAL A 66 -5.66 10.20 -5.05
CA VAL A 66 -6.68 9.51 -5.84
C VAL A 66 -7.99 9.41 -5.08
N ILE A 67 -7.95 9.03 -3.81
CA ILE A 67 -9.14 8.97 -2.95
C ILE A 67 -9.81 10.34 -2.87
N TYR A 68 -9.03 11.37 -2.54
CA TYR A 68 -9.51 12.74 -2.42
C TYR A 68 -10.16 13.25 -3.72
N THR A 69 -9.49 13.06 -4.86
CA THR A 69 -9.97 13.53 -6.16
C THR A 69 -11.20 12.77 -6.62
N THR A 70 -11.29 11.47 -6.36
CA THR A 70 -12.49 10.66 -6.62
C THR A 70 -13.68 11.15 -5.82
N TYR A 71 -13.49 11.40 -4.53
CA TYR A 71 -14.54 11.91 -3.65
C TYR A 71 -15.04 13.30 -4.08
N LYS A 72 -14.13 14.21 -4.44
CA LYS A 72 -14.47 15.61 -4.79
C LYS A 72 -14.96 15.81 -6.21
N SER A 73 -14.54 14.99 -7.17
CA SER A 73 -14.90 15.19 -8.58
C SER A 73 -16.21 14.50 -8.93
N SER A 74 -17.24 15.27 -9.29
CA SER A 74 -18.50 14.69 -9.79
C SER A 74 -18.31 13.85 -11.06
N LYS A 75 -17.28 14.15 -11.85
CA LYS A 75 -16.92 13.40 -13.06
C LYS A 75 -16.35 12.01 -12.79
N LEU A 76 -15.93 11.75 -11.55
CA LEU A 76 -15.33 10.47 -11.16
C LEU A 76 -16.30 9.57 -10.36
N ARG A 77 -17.60 9.90 -10.25
CA ARG A 77 -18.58 9.15 -9.44
C ARG A 77 -19.09 7.84 -10.05
N SER A 78 -18.26 7.13 -10.81
CA SER A 78 -18.62 5.79 -11.31
C SER A 78 -18.25 4.71 -10.29
N THR A 79 -18.99 3.59 -10.26
CA THR A 79 -18.73 2.45 -9.37
C THR A 79 -17.28 2.02 -9.39
N ALA A 80 -16.71 1.82 -10.58
CA ALA A 80 -15.32 1.41 -10.70
C ALA A 80 -14.29 2.45 -10.23
N ASN A 81 -14.57 3.75 -10.33
CA ASN A 81 -13.68 4.74 -9.74
C ASN A 81 -13.74 4.70 -8.21
N TYR A 82 -14.93 4.43 -7.63
CA TYR A 82 -15.05 4.19 -6.20
C TYR A 82 -14.31 2.92 -5.77
N LEU A 83 -14.40 1.84 -6.54
CA LEU A 83 -13.62 0.63 -6.30
C LEU A 83 -12.11 0.91 -6.40
N LEU A 84 -11.66 1.69 -7.38
CA LEU A 84 -10.25 2.10 -7.48
C LEU A 84 -9.78 2.97 -6.32
N ALA A 85 -10.62 3.92 -5.87
CA ALA A 85 -10.33 4.70 -4.68
C ALA A 85 -10.28 3.82 -3.43
N PHE A 86 -11.15 2.83 -3.32
CA PHE A 86 -11.13 1.84 -2.25
C PHE A 86 -9.86 0.98 -2.30
N THR A 87 -9.43 0.52 -3.48
CA THR A 87 -8.13 -0.13 -3.66
C THR A 87 -6.99 0.77 -3.17
N CYS A 88 -6.93 2.04 -3.58
CA CYS A 88 -5.91 2.97 -3.10
C CYS A 88 -5.92 3.13 -1.56
N PHE A 89 -7.08 3.08 -0.92
CA PHE A 89 -7.18 3.10 0.54
C PHE A 89 -6.58 1.84 1.17
N LEU A 90 -6.87 0.67 0.60
CA LEU A 90 -6.35 -0.61 1.07
C LEU A 90 -4.83 -0.73 0.87
N GLU A 91 -4.30 -0.20 -0.23
CA GLU A 91 -2.85 -0.09 -0.44
C GLU A 91 -2.18 0.85 0.58
N ILE A 92 -2.86 1.91 1.03
CA ILE A 92 -2.36 2.75 2.13
C ILE A 92 -2.28 1.95 3.44
N LEU A 93 -3.27 1.09 3.73
CA LEU A 93 -3.23 0.23 4.91
C LEU A 93 -2.08 -0.77 4.83
N HIS A 94 -1.87 -1.39 3.66
CA HIS A 94 -0.72 -2.27 3.42
C HIS A 94 0.62 -1.55 3.64
N LEU A 95 0.82 -0.41 2.99
CA LEU A 95 2.07 0.37 3.10
C LEU A 95 2.32 0.96 4.49
N SER A 96 1.30 1.05 5.35
CA SER A 96 1.43 1.65 6.69
C SER A 96 2.35 0.88 7.63
N ASN A 97 2.51 -0.44 7.44
CA ASN A 97 3.42 -1.25 8.25
C ASN A 97 4.89 -0.85 8.06
N ASN A 98 5.24 -0.37 6.87
CA ASN A 98 6.59 0.13 6.59
C ASN A 98 6.97 1.31 7.48
N LEU A 99 5.99 2.16 7.88
CA LEU A 99 6.23 3.27 8.81
C LEU A 99 6.49 2.77 10.23
N VAL A 100 5.78 1.71 10.65
CA VAL A 100 5.99 1.06 11.96
C VAL A 100 7.39 0.47 12.01
N TRP A 101 7.78 -0.29 10.99
CA TRP A 101 9.11 -0.88 10.90
C TRP A 101 10.22 0.17 10.93
N LEU A 102 10.09 1.26 10.16
CA LEU A 102 11.05 2.36 10.20
C LEU A 102 11.15 3.00 11.59
N SER A 103 10.00 3.20 12.25
CA SER A 103 9.96 3.77 13.59
C SER A 103 10.69 2.88 14.60
N VAL A 104 10.48 1.56 14.53
CA VAL A 104 11.17 0.57 15.37
C VAL A 104 12.68 0.59 15.10
N ALA A 105 13.08 0.56 13.83
CA ALA A 105 14.50 0.56 13.44
C ALA A 105 15.23 1.84 13.90
N ILE A 106 14.64 3.02 13.71
CA ILE A 106 15.24 4.30 14.12
C ILE A 106 15.31 4.41 15.65
N SER A 107 14.30 3.94 16.37
CA SER A 107 14.25 4.02 17.84
C SER A 107 15.40 3.28 18.54
N GLY A 108 16.07 2.36 17.84
CA GLY A 108 17.09 1.48 18.43
C GLY A 108 16.54 0.37 19.30
N LEU A 109 15.21 0.24 19.41
CA LEU A 109 14.57 -0.93 20.03
C LEU A 109 14.87 -2.19 19.22
N ASN A 110 14.93 -2.07 17.88
CA ASN A 110 15.15 -3.11 16.86
C ASN A 110 14.10 -4.23 16.82
N LEU A 111 13.60 -4.63 17.98
CA LEU A 111 12.66 -5.72 18.21
C LEU A 111 11.51 -5.18 19.06
N ILE A 112 10.28 -5.56 18.70
CA ILE A 112 9.07 -5.25 19.45
C ILE A 112 8.42 -6.54 19.94
N ARG A 113 7.58 -6.42 20.97
CA ARG A 113 6.80 -7.56 21.48
C ARG A 113 5.96 -8.16 20.34
N TYR A 114 5.90 -9.49 20.29
CA TYR A 114 5.18 -10.22 19.24
C TYR A 114 3.71 -9.80 19.12
N SER A 115 3.02 -9.56 20.23
CA SER A 115 1.63 -9.08 20.22
C SER A 115 1.47 -7.70 19.55
N THR A 116 2.41 -6.79 19.77
CA THR A 116 2.44 -5.48 19.10
C THR A 116 2.72 -5.64 17.61
N LEU A 117 3.68 -6.51 17.24
CA LEU A 117 3.97 -6.82 15.84
C LEU A 117 2.72 -7.35 15.12
N VAL A 118 2.08 -8.38 15.67
CA VAL A 118 0.87 -8.99 15.12
C VAL A 118 -0.25 -7.96 14.95
N MET A 119 -0.44 -7.06 15.92
CA MET A 119 -1.47 -6.01 15.83
C MET A 119 -1.27 -5.10 14.61
N TRP A 120 -0.04 -4.68 14.33
CA TRP A 120 0.28 -3.83 13.17
C TRP A 120 0.27 -4.63 11.87
N GLU A 121 0.80 -5.85 11.89
CA GLU A 121 0.87 -6.73 10.73
C GLU A 121 -0.53 -7.11 10.22
N ILE A 122 -1.48 -7.38 11.12
CA ILE A 122 -2.87 -7.70 10.75
C ILE A 122 -3.50 -6.57 9.92
N VAL A 123 -3.20 -5.31 10.19
CA VAL A 123 -3.75 -4.18 9.43
C VAL A 123 -3.20 -4.16 8.00
N ALA A 124 -1.90 -4.40 7.83
CA ALA A 124 -1.30 -4.46 6.51
C ALA A 124 -1.72 -5.70 5.72
N MET A 125 -1.82 -6.85 6.40
CA MET A 125 -2.34 -8.10 5.84
C MET A 125 -3.81 -7.98 5.44
N PHE A 126 -4.62 -7.23 6.19
CA PHE A 126 -5.97 -6.89 5.79
C PHE A 126 -5.96 -6.01 4.52
N GLY A 127 -5.13 -4.96 4.49
CA GLY A 127 -4.99 -4.07 3.34
C GLY A 127 -4.66 -4.81 2.04
N VAL A 128 -3.61 -5.64 2.06
CA VAL A 128 -3.13 -6.41 0.90
C VAL A 128 -4.17 -7.41 0.39
N ASN A 129 -4.81 -8.18 1.29
CA ASN A 129 -5.80 -9.18 0.87
C ASN A 129 -7.07 -8.51 0.32
N CYS A 130 -7.55 -7.45 0.97
CA CYS A 130 -8.69 -6.72 0.48
C CYS A 130 -8.38 -5.98 -0.83
N SER A 131 -7.15 -5.52 -1.07
CA SER A 131 -6.82 -4.80 -2.30
C SER A 131 -6.88 -5.74 -3.51
N ILE A 132 -6.37 -6.96 -3.38
CA ILE A 132 -6.52 -8.04 -4.36
C ILE A 132 -8.01 -8.33 -4.62
N ALA A 133 -8.80 -8.48 -3.55
CA ALA A 133 -10.23 -8.76 -3.68
C ALA A 133 -10.97 -7.61 -4.38
N ALA A 134 -10.68 -6.35 -4.03
CA ALA A 134 -11.26 -5.16 -4.64
C ALA A 134 -10.90 -5.04 -6.12
N LEU A 135 -9.64 -5.32 -6.49
CA LEU A 135 -9.22 -5.38 -7.89
C LEU A 135 -9.98 -6.49 -8.63
N THR A 136 -10.17 -7.64 -8.00
CA THR A 136 -10.92 -8.76 -8.58
C THR A 136 -12.37 -8.43 -8.84
N VAL A 137 -13.05 -7.82 -7.87
CA VAL A 137 -14.42 -7.31 -8.05
C VAL A 137 -14.47 -6.24 -9.14
N THR A 138 -13.47 -5.37 -9.22
CA THR A 138 -13.37 -4.36 -10.29
C THR A 138 -13.24 -5.03 -11.66
N SER A 139 -12.46 -6.11 -11.78
CA SER A 139 -12.35 -6.90 -13.00
C SER A 139 -13.69 -7.45 -13.46
N VAL A 140 -14.42 -8.03 -12.52
CA VAL A 140 -15.73 -8.63 -12.77
C VAL A 140 -16.75 -7.57 -13.14
N ASP A 141 -16.81 -6.43 -12.42
CA ASP A 141 -17.67 -5.29 -12.76
C ASP A 141 -17.42 -4.83 -14.21
N ARG A 142 -16.15 -4.68 -14.60
CA ARG A 142 -15.80 -4.28 -15.96
C ARG A 142 -16.17 -5.33 -17.00
N PHE A 143 -15.93 -6.60 -16.70
CA PHE A 143 -16.34 -7.70 -17.56
C PHE A 143 -17.85 -7.68 -17.80
N LEU A 144 -18.65 -7.64 -16.73
CA LEU A 144 -20.11 -7.62 -16.81
C LEU A 144 -20.61 -6.38 -17.55
N SER A 145 -20.04 -5.21 -17.31
CA SER A 145 -20.43 -3.96 -18.00
C SER A 145 -20.22 -4.00 -19.52
N VAL A 146 -19.24 -4.79 -19.99
CA VAL A 146 -18.88 -4.91 -21.40
C VAL A 146 -19.69 -6.01 -22.10
N PHE A 147 -19.93 -7.13 -21.41
CA PHE A 147 -20.59 -8.30 -21.99
C PHE A 147 -22.10 -8.35 -21.75
N LEU A 148 -22.60 -7.74 -20.68
CA LEU A 148 -24.01 -7.78 -20.26
C LEU A 148 -24.53 -6.36 -19.94
N PRO A 149 -24.70 -5.48 -20.95
CA PRO A 149 -25.05 -4.07 -20.73
C PRO A 149 -26.47 -3.82 -20.17
N VAL A 150 -27.24 -4.87 -19.85
CA VAL A 150 -28.68 -4.78 -19.51
C VAL A 150 -28.98 -5.17 -18.05
N ILE A 151 -27.99 -5.58 -17.24
CA ILE A 151 -28.26 -6.03 -15.86
C ILE A 151 -27.54 -5.10 -14.86
N PRO A 152 -28.28 -4.31 -14.05
CA PRO A 152 -27.69 -3.61 -12.92
C PRO A 152 -27.27 -4.64 -11.86
N THR A 153 -25.98 -4.73 -11.57
CA THR A 153 -25.45 -5.64 -10.56
C THR A 153 -25.14 -4.87 -9.26
N CYS A 154 -25.67 -5.36 -8.14
CA CYS A 154 -25.37 -4.86 -6.81
C CYS A 154 -24.23 -5.70 -6.21
N GLY A 155 -23.05 -5.08 -6.04
CA GLY A 155 -21.86 -5.73 -5.49
C GLY A 155 -21.97 -5.97 -3.98
N ASN A 156 -22.38 -7.18 -3.58
CA ASN A 156 -22.25 -7.64 -2.21
C ASN A 156 -20.92 -8.38 -2.05
N ILE A 157 -20.08 -7.88 -1.14
CA ILE A 157 -18.68 -8.29 -0.92
C ILE A 157 -18.55 -9.46 0.08
N ASN A 158 -19.63 -9.84 0.77
CA ASN A 158 -19.56 -10.73 1.93
C ASN A 158 -19.46 -12.24 1.63
N ASP A 159 -19.43 -12.65 0.35
CA ASP A 159 -19.46 -14.09 0.00
C ASP A 159 -18.10 -14.69 -0.42
N LEU A 160 -16.98 -13.94 -0.35
CA LEU A 160 -15.66 -14.43 -0.80
C LEU A 160 -14.59 -14.58 0.28
N THR A 161 -14.87 -14.17 1.51
CA THR A 161 -13.88 -14.21 2.60
C THR A 161 -14.44 -15.00 3.79
N ALA A 162 -14.48 -16.31 3.64
CA ALA A 162 -14.70 -17.21 4.77
C ALA A 162 -13.85 -18.48 4.60
N ILE A 163 -12.98 -18.69 5.59
CA ILE A 163 -12.43 -19.98 6.09
C ILE A 163 -10.98 -20.32 5.65
N GLY A 164 -10.06 -20.22 6.63
CA GLY A 164 -9.27 -21.37 7.13
C GLY A 164 -7.83 -21.58 6.62
N ASP A 165 -6.90 -21.61 7.59
CA ASP A 165 -5.48 -22.01 7.61
C ASP A 165 -4.52 -21.49 6.52
N ALA A 166 -3.87 -20.36 6.85
CA ALA A 166 -3.17 -19.49 5.93
C ALA A 166 -1.66 -19.78 5.81
N ASN A 167 -1.29 -20.61 4.84
CA ASN A 167 0.00 -20.43 4.15
C ASN A 167 -0.07 -20.91 2.69
N PRO A 168 -0.48 -22.16 2.38
CA PRO A 168 -0.72 -22.56 0.99
C PRO A 168 -1.96 -21.89 0.39
N TYR A 169 -2.96 -21.57 1.21
CA TYR A 169 -4.18 -20.89 0.76
C TYR A 169 -3.93 -19.44 0.33
N TYR A 170 -2.95 -18.74 0.89
CA TYR A 170 -2.59 -17.40 0.40
C TYR A 170 -2.06 -17.49 -1.03
N PHE A 171 -1.13 -18.42 -1.27
CA PHE A 171 -0.60 -18.69 -2.61
C PHE A 171 -1.71 -19.04 -3.61
N TYR A 172 -2.57 -19.99 -3.25
CA TYR A 172 -3.68 -20.38 -4.13
C TYR A 172 -4.68 -19.25 -4.34
N ASN A 173 -5.03 -18.46 -3.31
CA ASN A 173 -5.92 -17.33 -3.47
C ASN A 173 -5.33 -16.23 -4.36
N VAL A 174 -4.06 -15.88 -4.18
CA VAL A 174 -3.34 -14.93 -5.03
C VAL A 174 -3.32 -15.45 -6.46
N LEU A 175 -2.92 -16.72 -6.66
CA LEU A 175 -2.85 -17.33 -7.98
C LEU A 175 -4.24 -17.43 -8.67
N TYR A 176 -5.26 -17.91 -7.98
CA TYR A 176 -6.63 -18.02 -8.52
C TYR A 176 -7.21 -16.64 -8.84
N SER A 177 -7.07 -15.68 -7.94
CA SER A 177 -7.52 -14.30 -8.17
C SER A 177 -6.80 -13.70 -9.38
N ASN A 178 -5.48 -13.91 -9.49
CA ASN A 178 -4.69 -13.46 -10.63
C ASN A 178 -5.17 -14.08 -11.94
N VAL A 179 -5.39 -15.40 -11.98
CA VAL A 179 -5.89 -16.09 -13.18
C VAL A 179 -7.26 -15.56 -13.59
N ILE A 180 -8.18 -15.39 -12.65
CA ILE A 180 -9.52 -14.82 -12.90
C ILE A 180 -9.38 -13.40 -13.47
N ASN A 181 -8.51 -12.57 -12.88
CA ASN A 181 -8.29 -11.20 -13.34
C ASN A 181 -7.70 -11.15 -14.74
N PHE A 182 -6.66 -11.94 -15.03
CA PHE A 182 -6.09 -12.02 -16.37
C PHE A 182 -7.11 -12.51 -17.40
N ALA A 183 -7.96 -13.49 -17.05
CA ALA A 183 -9.02 -13.97 -17.93
C ALA A 183 -10.07 -12.88 -18.21
N CYS A 184 -10.56 -12.20 -17.16
CA CYS A 184 -11.52 -11.10 -17.29
C CYS A 184 -10.97 -9.97 -18.16
N TYR A 185 -9.73 -9.52 -17.93
CA TYR A 185 -9.13 -8.44 -18.73
C TYR A 185 -8.75 -8.87 -20.13
N GLY A 186 -8.29 -10.10 -20.32
CA GLY A 186 -8.08 -10.67 -21.64
C GLY A 186 -9.36 -10.60 -22.46
N ALA A 187 -10.49 -11.01 -21.89
CA ALA A 187 -11.79 -10.94 -22.54
C ALA A 187 -12.23 -9.49 -22.82
N ILE A 188 -12.06 -8.57 -21.87
CA ILE A 188 -12.36 -7.13 -22.06
C ILE A 188 -11.51 -6.55 -23.19
N CYS A 189 -10.20 -6.82 -23.20
CA CYS A 189 -9.26 -6.34 -24.21
C CYS A 189 -9.62 -6.86 -25.60
N VAL A 190 -9.92 -8.16 -25.74
CA VAL A 190 -10.39 -8.76 -27.00
C VAL A 190 -11.71 -8.13 -27.44
N ARG A 191 -12.66 -7.91 -26.53
CA ARG A 191 -13.96 -7.31 -26.86
C ARG A 191 -13.84 -5.85 -27.28
N ILE A 192 -12.96 -5.07 -26.66
CA ILE A 192 -12.66 -3.69 -27.05
C ILE A 192 -11.96 -3.65 -28.39
N ALA A 193 -10.98 -4.54 -28.64
CA ALA A 193 -10.27 -4.62 -29.91
C ALA A 193 -11.19 -5.00 -31.07
N THR A 194 -12.20 -5.83 -30.81
CA THR A 194 -13.18 -6.29 -31.82
C THR A 194 -14.37 -5.33 -31.98
N SER A 195 -14.64 -4.43 -31.03
CA SER A 195 -15.80 -3.52 -31.07
C SER A 195 -15.42 -2.12 -31.57
N LYS A 196 -15.89 -1.77 -32.78
CA LYS A 196 -15.74 -0.41 -33.33
C LYS A 196 -16.49 0.65 -32.50
N THR A 197 -17.56 0.26 -31.80
CA THR A 197 -18.45 1.18 -31.07
C THR A 197 -17.95 1.53 -29.66
N LEU A 198 -17.19 0.63 -29.00
CA LEU A 198 -16.71 0.85 -27.62
C LEU A 198 -15.37 1.60 -27.52
N SER A 199 -14.73 1.94 -28.65
CA SER A 199 -13.29 2.20 -28.71
C SER A 199 -12.83 3.51 -28.06
N GLY A 200 -13.72 4.49 -27.82
CA GLY A 200 -13.30 5.85 -27.42
C GLY A 200 -13.16 6.07 -25.90
N MET A 201 -14.22 5.80 -25.13
CA MET A 201 -14.27 6.12 -23.71
C MET A 201 -13.80 4.94 -22.84
N HIS A 202 -14.30 3.74 -23.10
CA HIS A 202 -13.97 2.53 -22.32
C HIS A 202 -12.50 2.11 -22.49
N SER A 203 -11.94 2.29 -23.68
CA SER A 203 -10.54 1.99 -24.00
C SER A 203 -9.54 2.67 -23.05
N ARG A 204 -9.77 3.94 -22.70
CA ARG A 204 -8.82 4.69 -21.86
C ARG A 204 -8.81 4.18 -20.41
N VAL A 205 -9.98 3.95 -19.84
CA VAL A 205 -10.13 3.41 -18.48
C VAL A 205 -9.65 1.97 -18.40
N CYS A 206 -9.89 1.16 -19.45
CA CYS A 206 -9.38 -0.21 -19.49
C CYS A 206 -7.86 -0.26 -19.59
N LYS A 207 -7.22 0.67 -20.32
CA LYS A 207 -5.76 0.75 -20.39
C LYS A 207 -5.14 1.06 -19.04
N SER A 208 -5.64 2.07 -18.31
CA SER A 208 -5.12 2.40 -16.98
C SER A 208 -5.21 1.21 -16.03
N LEU A 209 -6.34 0.51 -16.09
CA LEU A 209 -6.66 -0.59 -15.21
C LEU A 209 -5.86 -1.86 -15.55
N ALA A 210 -5.63 -2.14 -16.83
CA ALA A 210 -4.74 -3.20 -17.27
C ALA A 210 -3.29 -2.96 -16.81
N VAL A 211 -2.81 -1.72 -16.86
CA VAL A 211 -1.47 -1.37 -16.34
C VAL A 211 -1.41 -1.56 -14.84
N ILE A 212 -2.41 -1.09 -14.08
CA ILE A 212 -2.48 -1.32 -12.61
C ILE A 212 -2.43 -2.82 -12.33
N MET A 213 -3.19 -3.62 -13.06
CA MET A 213 -3.19 -5.07 -12.83
C MET A 213 -1.88 -5.75 -13.16
N ILE A 214 -1.24 -5.39 -14.27
CA ILE A 214 0.08 -5.96 -14.61
C ILE A 214 1.10 -5.59 -13.53
N VAL A 215 1.10 -4.34 -13.06
CA VAL A 215 2.07 -3.89 -12.06
C VAL A 215 1.77 -4.49 -10.68
N VAL A 216 0.52 -4.42 -10.23
CA VAL A 216 0.09 -4.97 -8.94
C VAL A 216 0.27 -6.48 -8.93
N PHE A 217 -0.36 -7.22 -9.84
CA PHE A 217 -0.21 -8.68 -9.85
C PHE A 217 1.21 -9.12 -10.15
N GLY A 218 1.93 -8.39 -11.01
CA GLY A 218 3.35 -8.65 -11.27
C GLY A 218 4.19 -8.55 -10.01
N GLY A 219 4.01 -7.50 -9.20
CA GLY A 219 4.73 -7.35 -7.93
C GLY A 219 4.47 -8.51 -6.97
N TYR A 220 3.21 -8.94 -6.85
CA TYR A 220 2.82 -10.01 -5.94
C TYR A 220 3.31 -11.39 -6.42
N LEU A 221 3.27 -11.64 -7.74
CA LEU A 221 3.82 -12.86 -8.33
C LEU A 221 5.35 -12.91 -8.19
N ILE A 222 6.04 -11.78 -8.37
CA ILE A 222 7.49 -11.70 -8.19
C ILE A 222 7.85 -11.97 -6.72
N ASP A 223 7.17 -11.34 -5.77
CA ASP A 223 7.39 -11.59 -4.33
C ASP A 223 7.16 -13.07 -3.99
N THR A 224 6.04 -13.63 -4.44
CA THR A 224 5.72 -15.05 -4.24
C THR A 224 6.79 -15.97 -4.85
N PHE A 225 7.20 -15.70 -6.09
CA PHE A 225 8.23 -16.45 -6.78
C PHE A 225 9.57 -16.36 -6.07
N ASN A 226 9.96 -15.16 -5.63
CA ASN A 226 11.16 -14.94 -4.85
C ASN A 226 11.11 -15.73 -3.54
N GLY A 227 10.00 -15.69 -2.81
CA GLY A 227 9.81 -16.47 -1.59
C GLY A 227 9.99 -17.97 -1.80
N MET A 228 9.41 -18.53 -2.87
CA MET A 228 9.54 -19.95 -3.19
C MET A 228 10.96 -20.32 -3.61
N VAL A 229 11.52 -19.60 -4.59
CA VAL A 229 12.82 -19.95 -5.17
C VAL A 229 13.94 -19.69 -4.19
N ILE A 230 13.93 -18.55 -3.49
CA ILE A 230 15.00 -18.19 -2.55
C ILE A 230 14.99 -19.18 -1.38
N MET A 231 13.84 -19.41 -0.75
CA MET A 231 13.77 -20.27 0.44
C MET A 231 14.05 -21.74 0.12
N GLU A 232 13.67 -22.23 -1.07
CA GLU A 232 13.84 -23.64 -1.40
C GLU A 232 15.22 -23.95 -2.02
N HIS A 233 15.81 -23.03 -2.80
CA HIS A 233 16.99 -23.35 -3.62
C HIS A 233 18.25 -22.54 -3.30
N TRP A 234 18.15 -21.41 -2.59
CA TRP A 234 19.27 -20.48 -2.40
C TRP A 234 19.70 -20.33 -0.95
N VAL A 235 18.85 -20.73 -0.01
CA VAL A 235 19.19 -20.74 1.41
C VAL A 235 19.74 -22.12 1.76
N ASP A 236 21.07 -22.25 1.69
CA ASP A 236 21.74 -23.39 2.31
C ASP A 236 21.50 -23.33 3.83
N PRO A 237 21.40 -24.48 4.53
CA PRO A 237 21.21 -24.52 5.98
C PRO A 237 22.28 -23.75 6.78
N ASP A 238 23.46 -23.56 6.19
CA ASP A 238 24.59 -22.84 6.79
C ASP A 238 24.61 -21.33 6.45
N THR A 239 23.60 -20.82 5.74
CA THR A 239 23.52 -19.40 5.36
C THR A 239 23.27 -18.53 6.60
N ASP A 240 24.05 -17.45 6.77
CA ASP A 240 23.84 -16.48 7.86
C ASP A 240 22.39 -15.95 7.84
N ASP A 241 21.69 -16.06 8.98
CA ASP A 241 20.30 -15.60 9.14
C ASP A 241 20.09 -14.14 8.77
N LEU A 242 21.13 -13.31 8.92
CA LEU A 242 21.07 -11.92 8.48
C LEU A 242 20.93 -11.83 6.95
N ILE A 243 21.61 -12.69 6.21
CA ILE A 243 21.52 -12.74 4.74
C ILE A 243 20.12 -13.21 4.34
N ILE A 244 19.59 -14.25 4.99
CA ILE A 244 18.23 -14.76 4.76
C ILE A 244 17.20 -13.64 5.03
N TRP A 245 17.31 -12.97 6.17
CA TRP A 245 16.45 -11.85 6.54
C TRP A 245 16.51 -10.72 5.50
N TYR A 246 17.70 -10.36 5.02
CA TYR A 246 17.83 -9.36 3.97
C TYR A 246 17.09 -9.79 2.70
N TRP A 247 17.26 -11.03 2.25
CA TRP A 247 16.59 -11.52 1.05
C TRP A 247 15.07 -11.48 1.16
N ILE A 248 14.52 -11.87 2.31
CA ILE A 248 13.07 -11.79 2.58
C ILE A 248 12.60 -10.33 2.52
N ASN A 249 13.31 -9.39 3.13
CA ASN A 249 12.90 -7.98 3.10
C ASN A 249 13.05 -7.37 1.70
N TRP A 250 14.06 -7.78 0.92
CA TRP A 250 14.22 -7.35 -0.46
C TRP A 250 13.19 -7.97 -1.42
N SER A 251 12.74 -9.20 -1.14
CA SER A 251 11.70 -9.84 -1.95
C SER A 251 10.35 -9.16 -1.83
N LEU A 252 10.10 -8.45 -0.72
CA LEU A 252 8.90 -7.64 -0.49
C LEU A 252 8.92 -6.31 -1.25
N LEU A 253 10.07 -5.76 -1.64
CA LEU A 253 10.12 -4.47 -2.33
C LEU A 253 9.24 -4.39 -3.61
N PRO A 254 9.18 -5.42 -4.48
CA PRO A 254 8.20 -5.49 -5.58
C PRO A 254 6.74 -5.31 -5.15
N ILE A 255 6.32 -5.84 -3.99
CA ILE A 255 4.94 -5.70 -3.49
C ILE A 255 4.66 -4.25 -3.08
N ASP A 256 5.63 -3.59 -2.44
CA ASP A 256 5.51 -2.19 -2.03
C ASP A 256 5.49 -1.25 -3.25
N ILE A 257 6.31 -1.54 -4.26
CA ILE A 257 6.30 -0.80 -5.53
C ILE A 257 4.93 -0.97 -6.21
N ALA A 258 4.40 -2.19 -6.25
CA ALA A 258 3.07 -2.48 -6.76
C ALA A 258 2.00 -1.64 -6.05
N ALA A 259 1.96 -1.70 -4.72
CA ALA A 259 1.03 -0.95 -3.88
C ALA A 259 1.13 0.58 -4.05
N ALA A 260 2.36 1.09 -4.09
CA ALA A 260 2.65 2.50 -4.27
C ALA A 260 2.32 3.02 -5.68
N SER A 261 2.25 2.14 -6.68
CA SER A 261 2.08 2.52 -8.08
C SER A 261 0.65 2.85 -8.49
N CYS A 262 -0.36 2.44 -7.73
CA CYS A 262 -1.78 2.64 -8.06
C CYS A 262 -2.11 4.11 -8.39
N GLY A 263 -1.76 5.03 -7.48
CA GLY A 263 -1.94 6.47 -7.64
C GLY A 263 -1.21 7.05 -8.86
N PRO A 264 0.12 6.88 -8.97
CA PRO A 264 0.89 7.30 -10.15
C PRO A 264 0.31 6.77 -11.47
N ILE A 265 0.00 5.47 -11.56
CA ILE A 265 -0.51 4.87 -12.79
C ILE A 265 -1.82 5.54 -13.18
N LEU A 266 -2.77 5.71 -12.26
CA LEU A 266 -4.04 6.39 -12.53
C LEU A 266 -3.82 7.81 -13.03
N TYR A 267 -2.90 8.55 -12.41
CA TYR A 267 -2.54 9.90 -12.85
C TYR A 267 -1.95 9.90 -14.27
N PHE A 268 -0.96 9.06 -14.57
CA PHE A 268 -0.29 9.06 -15.88
C PHE A 268 -1.13 8.48 -17.01
N THR A 269 -2.03 7.55 -16.72
CA THR A 269 -2.81 6.84 -17.74
C THR A 269 -4.21 7.40 -17.94
N SER A 270 -4.85 7.98 -16.90
CA SER A 270 -6.20 8.54 -17.01
C SER A 270 -6.22 10.06 -17.16
N THR A 271 -6.70 10.53 -18.31
CA THR A 271 -6.91 11.98 -18.56
C THR A 271 -7.92 12.60 -17.60
N ASP A 272 -8.89 11.82 -17.14
CA ASP A 272 -9.97 12.33 -16.28
C ASP A 272 -9.46 12.54 -14.86
N TYR A 273 -8.62 11.62 -14.36
CA TYR A 273 -7.88 11.85 -13.12
C TYR A 273 -6.96 13.07 -13.26
N ARG A 274 -6.11 13.19 -14.29
CA ARG A 274 -5.25 14.39 -14.45
C ARG A 274 -6.02 15.70 -14.42
N ARG A 275 -7.15 15.75 -15.14
CA ARG A 275 -8.01 16.94 -15.17
C ARG A 275 -8.63 17.21 -13.80
N ALA A 276 -9.10 16.18 -13.10
CA ALA A 276 -9.65 16.30 -11.76
C ALA A 276 -8.58 16.77 -10.76
N PHE A 277 -7.39 16.16 -10.77
CA PHE A 277 -6.22 16.58 -10.00
C PHE A 277 -5.92 18.06 -10.24
N LYS A 278 -5.64 18.45 -11.49
CA LYS A 278 -5.35 19.85 -11.83
C LYS A 278 -6.46 20.80 -11.37
N GLN A 279 -7.72 20.42 -11.55
CA GLN A 279 -8.86 21.24 -11.13
C GLN A 279 -8.94 21.41 -9.60
N GLN A 280 -8.75 20.34 -8.83
CA GLN A 280 -8.86 20.42 -7.37
C GLN A 280 -7.64 21.11 -6.75
N PHE A 281 -6.43 20.78 -7.17
CA PHE A 281 -5.22 21.38 -6.62
C PHE A 281 -5.10 22.86 -6.99
N ASN A 282 -5.41 23.26 -8.23
CA ASN A 282 -5.43 24.68 -8.58
C ASN A 282 -6.44 25.47 -7.74
N ARG A 283 -7.56 24.86 -7.32
CA ARG A 283 -8.54 25.52 -6.45
C ARG A 283 -8.01 25.71 -5.03
N ILE A 284 -7.20 24.79 -4.52
CA ILE A 284 -6.58 24.91 -3.19
C ILE A 284 -5.54 26.03 -3.24
N PHE A 285 -4.57 25.94 -4.17
CA PHE A 285 -3.50 26.92 -4.31
C PHE A 285 -4.04 28.33 -4.61
N ASN A 286 -5.01 28.47 -5.51
CA ASN A 286 -5.57 29.80 -5.81
C ASN A 286 -6.37 30.39 -4.63
N LYS A 287 -6.95 29.55 -3.77
CA LYS A 287 -7.66 30.05 -2.56
C LYS A 287 -6.69 30.57 -1.52
N GLU A 288 -5.57 29.88 -1.32
CA GLU A 288 -4.50 30.31 -0.40
C GLU A 288 -3.93 31.65 -0.86
N VAL A 289 -3.54 31.76 -2.14
CA VAL A 289 -3.05 33.01 -2.72
C VAL A 289 -4.08 34.15 -2.59
N ALA A 290 -5.37 33.87 -2.84
CA ALA A 290 -6.43 34.85 -2.68
C ALA A 290 -6.71 35.22 -1.20
N SER A 291 -6.46 34.33 -0.24
CA SER A 291 -6.55 34.65 1.20
C SER A 291 -5.39 35.52 1.65
N GLU A 292 -4.16 35.21 1.22
CA GLU A 292 -2.97 36.01 1.52
C GLU A 292 -3.08 37.43 0.96
N ALA A 293 -3.54 37.58 -0.29
CA ALA A 293 -3.76 38.89 -0.90
C ALA A 293 -4.79 39.74 -0.13
N ARG A 294 -5.85 39.11 0.41
CA ARG A 294 -6.87 39.79 1.23
C ARG A 294 -6.32 40.21 2.59
N HIS A 295 -5.53 39.37 3.24
CA HIS A 295 -4.87 39.71 4.51
C HIS A 295 -3.87 40.86 4.34
N ALA A 296 -3.06 40.85 3.27
CA ALA A 296 -2.15 41.94 2.95
C ALA A 296 -2.91 43.26 2.71
N THR A 297 -3.97 43.23 1.91
CA THR A 297 -4.82 44.41 1.63
C THR A 297 -5.43 44.97 2.92
N HIS A 298 -5.93 44.10 3.79
CA HIS A 298 -6.50 44.50 5.09
C HIS A 298 -5.44 45.15 5.99
N GLN A 299 -4.24 44.56 6.12
CA GLN A 299 -3.16 45.15 6.92
C GLN A 299 -2.73 46.52 6.39
N SER A 300 -2.60 46.69 5.07
CA SER A 300 -2.30 47.99 4.47
C SER A 300 -3.37 49.04 4.76
N SER A 301 -4.65 48.64 4.75
CA SER A 301 -5.76 49.56 5.08
C SER A 301 -5.71 50.02 6.55
N VAL A 302 -5.41 49.10 7.48
CA VAL A 302 -5.28 49.42 8.91
C VAL A 302 -4.10 50.35 9.17
N LEU A 303 -2.95 50.11 8.53
CA LEU A 303 -1.78 50.99 8.62
C LEU A 303 -2.04 52.39 8.04
N PHE A 304 -2.83 52.48 6.97
CA PHE A 304 -3.21 53.77 6.40
C PHE A 304 -4.15 54.55 7.34
N THR A 305 -5.14 53.88 7.92
CA THR A 305 -6.06 54.48 8.89
C THR A 305 -5.33 54.93 10.17
N SER A 306 -4.42 54.13 10.71
CA SER A 306 -3.64 54.52 11.91
C SER A 306 -2.74 55.73 11.64
N ARG A 307 -2.14 55.82 10.44
CA ARG A 307 -1.35 56.98 10.03
C ARG A 307 -2.19 58.26 9.89
N GLN A 308 -3.42 58.17 9.39
CA GLN A 308 -4.32 59.32 9.32
C GLN A 308 -4.78 59.82 10.69
N VAL A 309 -4.96 58.92 11.66
CA VAL A 309 -5.32 59.29 13.04
C VAL A 309 -4.15 60.00 13.74
N SER A 310 -2.91 59.56 13.52
CA SER A 310 -1.72 60.16 14.17
C SER A 310 -1.35 61.58 13.67
N ILE A 311 -1.92 62.05 12.56
CA ILE A 311 -1.62 63.38 11.98
C ILE A 311 -2.63 64.44 12.47
N LYS A 312 -3.70 64.05 13.15
CA LYS A 312 -4.67 64.97 13.78
C LYS A 312 -4.33 65.20 15.25
#